data_AF-A0A7C7KWB4-F1
#
_entry.id   AF-A0A7C7KWB4-F1
#
_cell.length_a   1.000
_cell.length_b   1.000
_cell.length_c   1.000
_cell.angle_alpha   90.00
_cell.angle_beta   90.00
_cell.angle_gamma   90.00
#
_symmetry.space_group_name_H-M   'P 1'
#
loop_
_entity.id
_entity.type
_entity.pdbx_description
1 polymer ?
#
loop_
_entity_poly.entity_id
_entity_poly.type
_entity_poly.pdbx_seq_one_letter_code
_entity_poly.pdbx_strand_id
1 'polypeptide(L)'
;ASEIAPARTFAFIEEVESLLQRGFGQGGSFDNCLVIYPDHYSAPLRFYNELVRHKVLDLLGDLMLLGSDLCASVEVYRGGHELHVAFIRDLWQKVGACDERASGGW
;
A
#
# COMPACT_ATOMS: atom_id res chain seq x y z
N ALA A 1 -8.83 9.55 9.01
CA ALA A 1 -9.25 8.12 8.99
C ALA A 1 -10.33 7.86 7.94
N SER A 2 -11.45 8.58 7.97
CA SER A 2 -12.63 8.37 7.08
C SER A 2 -12.34 8.46 5.58
N GLU A 3 -11.28 9.17 5.17
CA GLU A 3 -10.99 9.38 3.75
C GLU A 3 -10.20 8.25 3.10
N ILE A 4 -9.35 7.53 3.84
CA ILE A 4 -8.42 6.53 3.25
C ILE A 4 -8.71 5.13 3.78
N ALA A 5 -8.89 4.98 5.10
CA ALA A 5 -9.02 3.69 5.76
C ALA A 5 -10.15 2.79 5.20
N PRO A 6 -11.31 3.32 4.75
CA PRO A 6 -12.36 2.47 4.20
C PRO A 6 -12.08 1.91 2.80
N ALA A 7 -10.99 2.30 2.11
CA ALA A 7 -10.74 1.87 0.74
C ALA A 7 -10.32 0.39 0.67
N ARG A 8 -11.12 -0.43 -0.02
CA ARG A 8 -10.89 -1.88 -0.14
C ARG A 8 -9.74 -2.20 -1.08
N THR A 9 -9.11 -3.34 -0.83
CA THR A 9 -8.24 -3.99 -1.82
C THR A 9 -9.06 -4.45 -3.04
N PHE A 10 -8.38 -4.74 -4.13
CA PHE A 10 -9.02 -5.06 -5.40
C PHE A 10 -8.22 -6.05 -6.24
N ALA A 11 -8.90 -6.77 -7.12
CA ALA A 11 -8.32 -7.70 -8.08
C ALA A 11 -9.09 -7.66 -9.41
N PHE A 12 -8.43 -7.96 -10.51
CA PHE A 12 -9.10 -8.15 -11.81
C PHE A 12 -9.68 -9.55 -11.89
N ILE A 13 -10.91 -9.68 -12.40
CA ILE A 13 -11.59 -10.98 -12.49
C ILE A 13 -10.76 -12.03 -13.24
N GLU A 14 -10.03 -11.61 -14.26
CA GLU A 14 -9.16 -12.46 -15.09
C GLU A 14 -7.99 -13.05 -14.29
N GLU A 15 -7.61 -12.44 -13.16
CA GLU A 15 -6.51 -12.87 -12.31
C GLU A 15 -6.99 -13.74 -11.14
N VAL A 16 -8.25 -13.61 -10.72
CA VAL A 16 -8.79 -14.21 -9.49
C VAL A 16 -8.61 -15.73 -9.49
N GLU A 17 -9.00 -16.42 -10.56
CA GLU A 17 -8.90 -17.90 -10.62
C GLU A 17 -7.44 -18.37 -10.50
N SER A 18 -6.54 -17.75 -11.26
CA SER A 18 -5.10 -18.07 -11.24
C SER A 18 -4.49 -17.83 -9.86
N LEU A 19 -4.83 -16.73 -9.20
CA LEU A 19 -4.38 -16.42 -7.84
C LEU A 19 -4.87 -17.47 -6.83
N LEU A 20 -6.14 -17.86 -6.90
CA LEU A 20 -6.72 -18.86 -6.02
C LEU A 20 -6.10 -20.24 -6.24
N GLN A 21 -5.89 -20.67 -7.48
CA GLN A 21 -5.22 -21.94 -7.80
C GLN A 21 -3.79 -22.00 -7.27
N ARG A 22 -3.10 -20.85 -7.19
CA ARG A 22 -1.75 -20.73 -6.63
C ARG A 22 -1.73 -20.59 -5.11
N GLY A 23 -2.90 -20.65 -4.45
CA GLY A 23 -3.02 -20.52 -2.99
C GLY A 23 -2.98 -19.09 -2.46
N PHE A 24 -3.01 -18.07 -3.32
CA PHE A 24 -3.12 -16.67 -2.92
C PHE A 24 -4.59 -16.27 -2.74
N GLY A 25 -4.84 -15.22 -1.96
CA GLY A 25 -6.17 -14.61 -1.85
C GLY A 25 -7.28 -15.50 -1.28
N GLN A 26 -6.94 -16.60 -0.58
CA GLN A 26 -7.91 -17.61 -0.11
C GLN A 26 -8.98 -17.08 0.86
N GLY A 27 -8.70 -15.95 1.53
CA GLY A 27 -9.67 -15.25 2.40
C GLY A 27 -10.47 -14.16 1.68
N GLY A 28 -10.31 -14.02 0.36
CA GLY A 28 -10.99 -13.02 -0.45
C GLY A 28 -12.48 -13.30 -0.56
N SER A 29 -13.30 -12.26 -0.40
CA SER A 29 -14.75 -12.28 -0.60
C SER A 29 -15.21 -10.93 -1.14
N PHE A 30 -16.43 -10.85 -1.66
CA PHE A 30 -16.99 -9.58 -2.12
C PHE A 30 -17.18 -8.53 -1.01
N ASP A 31 -17.16 -8.96 0.26
CA ASP A 31 -17.24 -8.05 1.42
C ASP A 31 -15.93 -7.32 1.70
N ASN A 32 -14.78 -7.94 1.37
CA ASN A 32 -13.45 -7.44 1.72
C ASN A 32 -12.58 -7.06 0.50
N CYS A 33 -12.91 -7.54 -0.69
CA CYS A 33 -12.17 -7.31 -1.93
C CYS A 33 -13.12 -6.85 -3.03
N LEU A 34 -12.76 -5.75 -3.69
CA LEU A 34 -13.45 -5.26 -4.86
C LEU A 34 -12.92 -5.97 -6.11
N VAL A 35 -13.71 -6.87 -6.69
CA VAL A 35 -13.39 -7.48 -7.99
C VAL A 35 -13.77 -6.53 -9.12
N ILE A 36 -12.84 -6.32 -10.06
CA ILE A 36 -12.98 -5.48 -11.24
C ILE A 36 -13.25 -6.37 -12.45
N TYR A 37 -14.37 -6.12 -13.14
CA TYR A 37 -14.71 -6.72 -14.42
C TYR A 37 -14.44 -5.71 -15.55
N PRO A 38 -14.38 -6.15 -16.82
CA PRO A 38 -14.16 -5.24 -17.95
C PRO A 38 -15.15 -4.08 -18.07
N ASP A 39 -16.38 -4.28 -17.60
CA ASP A 39 -17.51 -3.37 -17.76
C ASP A 39 -18.08 -2.84 -16.44
N HIS A 40 -17.78 -3.46 -15.29
CA HIS A 40 -18.35 -3.08 -13.99
C HIS A 40 -17.48 -3.50 -12.79
N TYR A 41 -17.90 -3.08 -11.60
CA TYR A 41 -17.33 -3.53 -10.33
C TYR A 41 -18.29 -4.49 -9.63
N SER A 42 -17.76 -5.50 -8.93
CA SER A 42 -18.54 -6.46 -8.13
C SER A 42 -19.46 -5.83 -7.06
N ALA A 43 -19.15 -4.62 -6.62
CA ALA A 43 -19.95 -3.85 -5.67
C ALA A 43 -19.80 -2.34 -5.95
N PRO A 44 -20.73 -1.50 -5.47
CA PRO A 44 -20.57 -0.05 -5.53
C PRO A 44 -19.26 0.39 -4.87
N LEU A 45 -18.61 1.40 -5.45
CA LEU A 45 -17.42 1.99 -4.86
C LEU A 45 -17.80 2.78 -3.60
N ARG A 46 -16.98 2.68 -2.55
CA ARG A 46 -17.08 3.51 -1.35
C ARG A 46 -16.65 4.95 -1.63
N PHE A 47 -15.77 5.14 -2.62
CA PHE A 47 -15.29 6.43 -3.10
C PHE A 47 -15.19 6.40 -4.63
N TYR A 48 -15.41 7.54 -5.29
CA TYR A 48 -15.25 7.64 -6.75
C TYR A 48 -13.85 7.22 -7.23
N ASN A 49 -12.83 7.36 -6.37
CA ASN A 49 -11.43 7.00 -6.61
C ASN A 49 -10.91 5.97 -5.60
N GLU A 50 -11.73 5.00 -5.21
CA GLU A 50 -11.39 3.97 -4.19
C GLU A 50 -10.09 3.23 -4.49
N LEU A 51 -9.83 2.87 -5.76
CA LEU A 51 -8.64 2.11 -6.16
C LEU A 51 -7.32 2.84 -5.84
N VAL A 52 -7.23 4.13 -6.18
CA VAL A 52 -6.03 4.93 -5.87
C VAL A 52 -5.93 5.22 -4.38
N ARG A 53 -7.06 5.41 -3.68
CA ARG A 53 -7.05 5.57 -2.21
C ARG A 53 -6.53 4.31 -1.52
N HIS A 54 -6.84 3.13 -2.02
CA HIS A 54 -6.27 1.88 -1.51
C HIS A 54 -4.75 1.82 -1.74
N LYS A 55 -4.25 2.28 -2.90
CA LYS A 55 -2.80 2.38 -3.12
C LYS A 55 -2.10 3.38 -2.21
N VAL A 56 -2.78 4.47 -1.83
CA VAL A 56 -2.30 5.38 -0.77
C VAL A 56 -2.31 4.67 0.59
N LEU A 57 -3.34 3.87 0.90
CA LEU A 57 -3.40 3.08 2.13
C LEU A 57 -2.26 2.04 2.19
N ASP A 58 -1.98 1.35 1.09
CA ASP A 58 -0.84 0.43 0.94
C ASP A 58 0.48 1.15 1.25
N LEU A 59 0.71 2.30 0.61
CA LEU A 59 1.89 3.13 0.83
C LEU A 59 2.02 3.55 2.30
N LEU A 60 0.95 4.03 2.92
CA LEU A 60 0.96 4.40 4.34
C LEU A 60 1.37 3.21 5.22
N GLY A 61 0.83 2.02 4.95
CA GLY A 61 1.22 0.79 5.64
C GLY A 61 2.69 0.43 5.46
N ASP A 62 3.21 0.50 4.24
CA ASP A 62 4.61 0.21 3.94
C ASP A 62 5.57 1.24 4.58
N LEU A 63 5.19 2.52 4.60
CA LEU A 63 5.99 3.58 5.24
C LEU A 63 6.11 3.39 6.75
N MET A 64 5.12 2.77 7.41
CA MET A 64 5.20 2.44 8.84
C MET A 64 6.31 1.42 9.15
N LEU A 65 6.80 0.67 8.16
CA LEU A 65 7.95 -0.22 8.34
C LEU A 65 9.26 0.53 8.65
N LEU A 66 9.30 1.85 8.46
CA LEU A 66 10.43 2.68 8.90
C LEU A 66 10.62 2.63 10.43
N GLY A 67 9.55 2.39 11.20
CA GLY A 67 9.60 2.32 12.66
C GLY A 67 9.74 3.67 13.36
N SER A 68 9.61 4.79 12.64
CA SER A 68 9.63 6.14 13.17
C SER A 68 8.63 7.03 12.45
N ASP A 69 8.22 8.12 13.10
CA ASP A 69 7.37 9.12 12.45
C ASP A 69 8.09 9.75 11.25
N LEU A 70 7.39 9.81 10.12
CA LEU A 70 7.92 10.40 8.88
C LEU A 70 7.26 11.75 8.62
N CYS A 71 8.01 12.83 8.78
CA CYS A 71 7.58 14.17 8.37
C CYS A 71 8.17 14.47 6.98
N ALA A 72 7.50 14.04 5.93
CA ALA A 72 7.94 14.22 4.55
C ALA A 72 6.76 14.40 3.59
N SER A 73 7.04 15.02 2.43
CA SER A 73 6.20 14.90 1.25
C SER A 73 6.66 13.69 0.45
N VAL A 74 5.73 12.80 0.10
CA VAL A 74 6.02 11.56 -0.62
C VAL A 74 5.23 11.57 -1.93
N GLU A 75 5.95 11.46 -3.05
CA GLU A 75 5.36 11.30 -4.37
C GLU A 75 5.71 9.91 -4.91
N VAL A 76 4.70 9.20 -5.41
CA VAL A 76 4.87 7.84 -5.93
C VAL A 76 4.17 7.71 -7.27
N TYR A 77 4.90 7.19 -8.25
CA TYR A 77 4.39 6.94 -9.60
C TYR A 77 4.36 5.44 -9.85
N ARG A 78 3.16 4.86 -9.93
CA ARG A 78 2.92 3.41 -10.16
C ARG A 78 3.70 2.51 -9.18
N GLY A 79 3.83 2.95 -7.92
CA GLY A 79 4.52 2.19 -6.88
C GLY A 79 3.68 1.05 -6.33
N GLY A 80 4.39 0.02 -5.87
CA GLY A 80 3.83 -1.11 -5.13
C GLY A 80 4.78 -1.51 -4.01
N HIS A 81 4.39 -2.51 -3.23
CA HIS A 81 5.10 -2.91 -2.00
C HIS A 81 6.61 -3.15 -2.19
N GLU A 82 7.02 -3.79 -3.29
CA GLU A 82 8.45 -4.02 -3.57
C GLU A 82 9.24 -2.72 -3.66
N LEU A 83 8.70 -1.72 -4.38
CA LEU A 83 9.33 -0.40 -4.50
C LEU A 83 9.34 0.33 -3.15
N HIS A 84 8.24 0.30 -2.41
CA HIS A 84 8.13 0.98 -1.13
C HIS A 84 9.10 0.39 -0.09
N VAL A 85 9.20 -0.94 -0.02
CA VAL A 85 10.14 -1.64 0.88
C VAL A 85 11.59 -1.35 0.49
N ALA A 86 11.92 -1.34 -0.81
CA ALA A 86 13.25 -0.95 -1.27
C ALA A 86 13.57 0.50 -0.88
N PHE A 87 12.63 1.43 -1.09
CA PHE A 87 12.76 2.82 -0.68
C PHE A 87 12.98 2.96 0.84
N ILE A 88 12.22 2.24 1.66
CA ILE A 88 12.39 2.26 3.12
C ILE A 88 13.75 1.72 3.56
N ARG A 89 14.26 0.65 2.94
CA ARG A 89 15.61 0.12 3.22
C ARG A 89 16.68 1.16 2.92
N ASP A 90 16.59 1.81 1.76
CA ASP A 90 17.53 2.87 1.36
C ASP A 90 17.43 4.10 2.28
N LEU A 91 16.22 4.48 2.68
CA LEU A 91 15.99 5.58 3.61
C LEU A 91 16.60 5.27 4.98
N TRP A 92 16.41 4.04 5.47
CA TRP A 92 16.93 3.61 6.77
C TRP A 92 18.46 3.68 6.83
N GLN A 93 19.16 3.29 5.76
CA GLN A 93 20.62 3.45 5.66
C GLN A 93 21.05 4.92 5.73
N LYS A 94 20.29 5.83 5.10
CA LYS A 94 20.60 7.26 5.09
C LYS A 94 20.26 7.96 6.41
N VAL A 95 19.17 7.57 7.06
CA VAL A 95 18.75 8.11 8.36
C VAL A 95 19.64 7.58 9.48
N GLY A 96 19.95 6.28 9.50
CA GLY A 96 20.87 5.67 10.46
C GLY A 96 22.29 6.26 10.38
N ALA A 97 22.78 6.57 9.17
CA ALA A 97 24.05 7.28 8.98
C ALA A 97 24.02 8.76 9.43
N CYS A 98 22.84 9.34 9.62
CA CYS A 98 22.66 10.71 10.11
C CYS A 98 22.65 10.77 11.65
N ASP A 99 22.14 9.71 12.31
CA ASP A 99 22.05 9.64 13.78
C ASP A 99 23.43 9.50 14.46
N GLU A 100 24.40 8.85 13.81
CA GLU A 100 25.79 8.80 14.29
C GLU A 100 26.53 10.15 14.26
N ARG A 101 26.02 11.15 13.51
CA ARG A 101 26.56 12.52 13.55
C ARG A 101 25.93 13.38 14.65
N ALA A 102 24.82 12.94 15.26
CA ALA A 102 24.12 13.67 16.31
C ALA A 102 24.61 13.31 17.73
N SER A 103 25.38 12.23 17.90
CA SER A 103 25.98 11.83 19.18
C SER A 103 27.30 12.55 19.52
N GLY A 104 27.72 13.54 18.73
CA GLY A 104 28.90 14.37 18.99
C GLY A 104 28.55 15.72 19.59
N GLY A 105 28.36 15.79 20.91
CA GLY A 105 28.47 17.03 21.67
C GLY A 105 27.24 17.44 22.47
N TRP A 106 27.31 17.22 23.78
CA TRP A 106 27.27 18.29 24.79
C TRP A 106 28.42 18.05 25.75
#